data_AF-A0A927VF12-F1
#
_entry.id   AF-A0A927VF12-F1
#
_cell.length_a   1.000
_cell.length_b   1.000
_cell.length_c   1.000
_cell.angle_alpha   90.00
_cell.angle_beta   90.00
_cell.angle_gamma   90.00
#
_symmetry.space_group_name_H-M   'P 1'
#
loop_
_entity.id
_entity.type
_entity.pdbx_description
1 polymer ?
#
loop_
_entity_poly.entity_id
_entity_poly.type
_entity_poly.pdbx_seq_one_letter_code
_entity_poly.pdbx_strand_id
1 'polypeptide(L)'
;MFGLAHITLLMVVLIIATIFVYKIYYTYKINKKIQSGEITGKKLVDVSKMVMIAVITGLVIYAGILMYIVDDYATRDISVPRNNYAVIDIADENAYEYISYFGNVELIDASYAKVYNKDENVGYNKEIVESGDYRFTVFTRNSEGDDFHPDFLCFVDYTGGDMEEYMCYSKAGFQSIDSKDDQFYGESSGYIKSNLLYIGNLDKGCQFNITMSLLNEDGEIKYDEAMQQAYKEDKGEFPDSEEYAVKVGKVSIIIK
;
A
#
# COMPACT_ATOMS: atom_id res chain seq x y z
N MET A 1 17.17 18.39 6.48
CA MET A 1 16.21 18.05 7.55
C MET A 1 16.90 17.14 8.55
N PHE A 2 16.83 17.41 9.85
CA PHE A 2 17.32 16.45 10.84
C PHE A 2 16.32 15.29 10.90
N GLY A 3 16.78 14.07 10.62
CA GLY A 3 15.92 12.87 10.73
C GLY A 3 15.51 12.61 12.18
N LEU A 4 14.46 11.80 12.38
CA LEU A 4 13.89 11.50 13.70
C LEU A 4 14.96 11.05 14.72
N ALA A 5 15.91 10.22 14.27
CA ALA A 5 17.04 9.76 15.08
C ALA A 5 17.93 10.91 15.60
N HIS A 6 18.16 11.94 14.80
CA HIS A 6 18.94 13.12 15.19
C HIS A 6 18.21 13.97 16.22
N ILE A 7 16.88 14.12 16.07
CA ILE A 7 16.03 14.86 17.03
C ILE A 7 16.03 14.15 18.39
N THR A 8 15.87 12.83 18.39
CA THR A 8 15.93 12.01 19.61
C THR A 8 17.28 12.15 20.30
N LEU A 9 18.39 12.06 19.55
CA LEU A 9 19.74 12.20 20.09
C LEU A 9 19.95 13.59 20.73
N LEU A 10 19.54 14.65 20.04
CA LEU A 10 19.64 16.04 20.53
C LEU A 10 18.88 16.25 21.84
N MET A 11 17.67 15.72 21.96
CA MET A 11 16.92 15.81 23.21
C MET A 11 17.58 15.07 24.36
N VAL A 12 18.08 13.85 24.12
CA VAL A 12 18.78 13.08 25.17
C VAL A 12 19.99 13.88 25.68
N VAL A 13 20.77 14.46 24.75
CA VAL A 13 21.91 15.33 25.09
C VAL A 13 21.45 16.54 25.89
N LEU A 14 20.36 17.21 25.50
CA LEU A 14 19.79 18.36 26.22
C LEU A 14 19.32 18.00 27.65
N ILE A 15 18.67 16.85 27.83
CA ILE A 15 18.22 16.39 29.15
C ILE A 15 19.43 16.11 30.04
N ILE A 16 20.45 15.40 29.53
CA ILE A 16 21.67 15.10 30.27
C ILE A 16 22.41 16.40 30.64
N ALA A 17 22.56 17.33 29.70
CA ALA A 17 23.19 18.62 29.94
C ALA A 17 22.43 19.43 31.01
N THR A 18 21.10 19.45 30.95
CA THR A 18 20.24 20.16 31.93
C THR A 18 20.42 19.59 33.34
N ILE A 19 20.42 18.26 33.47
CA ILE A 19 20.65 17.59 34.75
C ILE A 19 22.07 17.89 35.28
N PHE A 20 23.07 17.84 34.40
CA PHE A 20 24.45 18.08 34.78
C PHE A 20 24.70 19.52 35.24
N VAL A 21 24.20 20.51 34.49
CA VAL A 21 24.26 21.93 34.86
C VAL A 21 23.54 22.17 36.19
N TYR A 22 22.35 21.56 36.38
CA TYR A 22 21.62 21.66 37.64
C TYR A 22 22.42 21.05 38.80
N LYS A 23 23.08 19.92 38.61
CA LYS A 23 23.91 19.28 39.64
C LYS A 23 25.07 20.19 40.07
N ILE A 24 25.76 20.84 39.12
CA ILE A 24 26.82 21.82 39.42
C ILE A 24 26.25 22.99 40.21
N TYR A 25 25.14 23.56 39.74
CA TYR A 25 24.46 24.68 40.40
C TYR A 25 24.03 24.32 41.83
N TYR A 26 23.40 23.16 42.00
CA TYR A 26 22.95 22.62 43.29
C TYR A 26 24.13 22.48 44.26
N THR A 27 25.23 21.87 43.81
CA THR A 27 26.44 21.67 44.63
C THR A 27 27.07 23.00 45.03
N TYR A 28 27.21 23.94 44.09
CA TYR A 28 27.72 25.28 44.36
C TYR A 28 26.87 26.03 45.40
N LYS A 29 25.54 26.01 45.23
CA LYS A 29 24.61 26.67 46.16
C LYS A 29 24.66 26.07 47.57
N ILE A 30 24.73 24.74 47.68
CA ILE A 30 24.82 24.06 48.98
C ILE A 30 26.15 24.40 49.66
N ASN A 31 27.27 24.31 48.95
CA ASN A 31 28.59 24.66 49.50
C ASN A 31 28.66 26.12 49.96
N LYS A 32 28.08 27.04 49.18
CA LYS A 32 27.99 28.46 49.56
C LYS A 32 27.13 28.67 50.81
N LYS A 33 26.00 27.96 50.96
CA LYS A 33 25.17 28.01 52.17
C LYS A 33 25.91 27.47 53.39
N ILE A 34 26.66 26.38 53.25
CA ILE A 34 27.47 25.81 54.33
C ILE A 34 28.56 26.80 54.77
N GLN A 35 29.27 27.42 53.84
CA GLN A 35 30.34 28.39 54.15
C GLN A 35 29.84 29.71 54.75
N SER A 36 28.65 30.15 54.37
CA SER A 36 28.08 31.43 54.83
C SER A 36 27.31 31.34 56.15
N GLY A 37 27.01 30.13 56.64
CA GLY A 37 26.20 29.94 57.85
C GLY A 37 24.74 30.36 57.70
N GLU A 38 24.27 30.61 56.47
CA GLU A 38 22.89 31.02 56.20
C GLU A 38 21.89 29.89 56.46
N ILE A 39 21.13 29.99 57.57
CA ILE A 39 19.98 29.13 57.86
C ILE A 39 18.74 29.71 57.15
N THR A 40 18.69 29.58 55.83
CA THR A 40 17.48 29.92 55.06
C THR A 40 16.60 28.69 54.88
N GLY A 41 15.34 28.74 55.37
CA GLY A 41 14.37 27.63 55.34
C GLY A 41 13.88 27.20 53.94
N LYS A 42 14.33 27.87 52.86
CA LYS A 42 14.01 27.46 51.49
C LYS A 42 14.94 26.32 51.04
N LYS A 43 14.40 25.11 51.01
CA LYS A 43 15.04 23.90 50.49
C LYS A 43 15.09 23.95 48.96
N LEU A 44 16.25 23.61 48.38
CA LEU A 44 16.37 23.42 46.93
C LEU A 44 15.62 22.14 46.53
N VAL A 45 15.20 22.07 45.27
CA VAL A 45 14.58 20.85 44.74
C VAL A 45 15.63 19.74 44.72
N ASP A 46 15.26 18.56 45.24
CA ASP A 46 16.17 17.42 45.25
C ASP A 46 16.57 17.03 43.82
N VAL A 47 17.82 16.59 43.65
CA VAL A 47 18.36 16.23 42.33
C VAL A 47 17.50 15.16 41.64
N SER A 48 16.98 14.18 42.38
CA SER A 48 16.08 13.15 41.85
C SER A 48 14.77 13.74 41.29
N LYS A 49 14.18 14.72 41.97
CA LYS A 49 12.98 15.42 41.49
C LYS A 49 13.28 16.26 40.26
N MET A 50 14.45 16.89 40.21
CA MET A 50 14.85 17.66 39.01
C MET A 50 15.09 16.74 37.80
N VAL A 51 15.71 15.57 38.00
CA VAL A 51 15.84 14.55 36.93
C VAL A 51 14.47 14.15 36.40
N MET A 52 13.52 13.85 37.30
CA MET A 52 12.15 13.51 36.90
C MET A 52 11.47 14.63 36.11
N ILE A 53 11.57 15.89 36.57
CA ILE A 53 11.02 17.06 35.86
C ILE A 53 11.65 17.22 34.48
N ALA A 54 12.98 17.06 34.36
CA ALA A 54 13.68 17.19 33.09
C ALA A 54 13.26 16.10 32.08
N VAL A 55 13.12 14.86 32.55
CA VAL A 55 12.66 13.74 31.72
C VAL A 55 11.22 13.95 31.26
N ILE A 56 10.30 14.28 32.17
CA ILE A 56 8.88 14.53 31.83
C ILE A 56 8.77 15.69 30.84
N THR A 57 9.45 16.81 31.09
CA THR A 57 9.45 17.96 30.18
C THR A 57 10.00 17.56 28.80
N GLY A 58 11.07 16.78 28.75
CA GLY A 58 11.62 16.26 27.50
C GLY A 58 10.64 15.38 26.73
N LEU A 59 9.96 14.46 27.41
CA LEU A 59 8.93 13.60 26.80
C LEU A 59 7.75 14.40 26.26
N VAL A 60 7.31 15.45 26.97
CA VAL A 60 6.22 16.32 26.51
C VAL A 60 6.63 17.09 25.25
N ILE A 61 7.84 17.65 25.23
CA ILE A 61 8.37 18.33 24.04
C ILE A 61 8.47 17.36 22.86
N TYR A 62 8.94 16.13 23.11
CA TYR A 62 9.03 15.10 22.09
C TYR A 62 7.68 14.72 21.50
N ALA A 63 6.68 14.52 22.35
CA ALA A 63 5.33 14.20 21.93
C ALA A 63 4.76 15.34 21.06
N GLY A 64 4.98 16.60 21.45
CA GLY A 64 4.58 17.76 20.65
C GLY A 64 5.27 17.82 19.28
N ILE A 65 6.57 17.53 19.22
CA ILE A 65 7.32 17.46 17.95
C ILE A 65 6.79 16.31 17.07
N LEU A 66 6.54 15.13 17.65
CA LEU A 66 5.99 14.00 16.91
C LEU A 66 4.59 14.30 16.36
N MET A 67 3.71 14.91 17.17
CA MET A 67 2.39 15.33 16.69
C MET A 67 2.52 16.31 15.52
N TYR A 68 3.39 17.32 15.63
CA TYR A 68 3.63 18.26 14.54
C TYR A 68 4.18 17.58 13.28
N ILE A 69 5.10 16.62 13.43
CA ILE A 69 5.65 15.88 12.29
C ILE A 69 4.56 15.03 11.63
N VAL A 70 3.78 14.30 12.42
CA VAL A 70 2.66 13.47 11.92
C VAL A 70 1.62 14.35 11.22
N ASP A 71 1.30 15.51 11.79
CA ASP A 71 0.38 16.48 11.19
C ASP A 71 0.95 17.11 9.92
N ASP A 72 2.25 17.47 9.88
CA ASP A 72 2.95 17.94 8.66
C ASP A 72 2.99 16.85 7.58
N TYR A 73 3.16 15.57 7.94
CA TYR A 73 3.05 14.46 6.98
C TYR A 73 1.60 14.23 6.51
N ALA A 74 0.62 14.36 7.39
CA ALA A 74 -0.79 14.23 7.04
C ALA A 74 -1.31 15.40 6.18
N THR A 75 -0.75 16.61 6.36
CA THR A 75 -1.13 17.82 5.63
C THR A 75 -0.29 18.09 4.38
N ARG A 76 0.90 17.49 4.27
CA ARG A 76 1.62 17.37 3.00
C ARG A 76 0.94 16.29 2.18
N ASP A 77 -0.16 16.70 1.59
CA ASP A 77 -0.94 16.03 0.56
C ASP A 77 -0.12 15.95 -0.75
N ILE A 78 1.10 15.43 -0.67
CA ILE A 78 1.69 14.73 -1.81
C ILE A 78 1.04 13.37 -1.71
N SER A 79 -0.16 13.24 -2.28
CA SER A 79 -0.82 11.96 -2.47
C SER A 79 0.17 11.07 -3.21
N VAL A 80 0.97 10.29 -2.47
CA VAL A 80 1.76 9.23 -3.07
C VAL A 80 0.72 8.33 -3.71
N PRO A 81 0.70 8.17 -5.04
CA PRO A 81 -0.35 7.42 -5.71
C PRO A 81 -0.45 6.05 -5.05
N ARG A 82 -1.60 5.75 -4.44
CA ARG A 82 -1.82 4.44 -3.79
C ARG A 82 -2.12 3.38 -4.84
N ASN A 83 -2.44 3.77 -6.08
CA ASN A 83 -2.64 2.86 -7.21
C ASN A 83 -1.52 1.82 -7.33
N ASN A 84 -1.79 0.61 -6.82
CA ASN A 84 -0.94 -0.56 -6.91
C ASN A 84 -1.81 -1.82 -6.97
N TYR A 85 -1.32 -2.86 -7.60
CA TYR A 85 -1.98 -4.15 -7.59
C TYR A 85 -0.98 -5.30 -7.73
N ALA A 86 -1.39 -6.47 -7.28
CA ALA A 86 -0.76 -7.74 -7.57
C ALA A 86 -1.80 -8.72 -8.09
N VAL A 87 -1.36 -9.62 -8.96
CA VAL A 87 -2.11 -10.77 -9.46
C VAL A 87 -1.45 -12.02 -8.89
N ILE A 88 -2.24 -12.81 -8.17
CA ILE A 88 -1.77 -13.98 -7.45
C ILE A 88 -2.53 -15.21 -7.94
N ASP A 89 -1.81 -16.25 -8.33
CA ASP A 89 -2.36 -17.58 -8.53
C ASP A 89 -2.68 -18.18 -7.16
N ILE A 90 -3.95 -18.50 -6.93
CA ILE A 90 -4.44 -19.09 -5.68
C ILE A 90 -4.98 -20.50 -5.88
N ALA A 91 -4.64 -21.15 -7.01
CA ALA A 91 -5.09 -22.51 -7.28
C ALA A 91 -4.48 -23.53 -6.31
N ASP A 92 -3.24 -23.33 -5.86
CA ASP A 92 -2.63 -24.11 -4.78
C ASP A 92 -2.66 -23.34 -3.46
N GLU A 93 -3.50 -23.78 -2.53
CA GLU A 93 -3.64 -23.20 -1.19
C GLU A 93 -2.32 -23.18 -0.39
N ASN A 94 -1.35 -24.03 -0.77
CA ASN A 94 -0.04 -24.09 -0.14
C ASN A 94 1.02 -23.25 -0.87
N ALA A 95 0.84 -22.97 -2.16
CA ALA A 95 1.83 -22.34 -3.03
C ALA A 95 1.23 -21.16 -3.81
N TYR A 96 0.89 -20.09 -3.08
CA TYR A 96 0.47 -18.81 -3.66
C TYR A 96 1.64 -18.23 -4.47
N GLU A 97 1.40 -17.94 -5.75
CA GLU A 97 2.43 -17.47 -6.68
C GLU A 97 2.06 -16.11 -7.29
N TYR A 98 3.00 -15.17 -7.30
CA TYR A 98 2.83 -13.91 -8.01
C TYR A 98 2.91 -14.14 -9.53
N ILE A 99 1.86 -13.74 -10.25
CA ILE A 99 1.83 -13.76 -11.71
C ILE A 99 2.34 -12.43 -12.26
N SER A 100 1.84 -11.32 -11.72
CA SER A 100 2.21 -9.97 -12.14
C SER A 100 1.91 -8.95 -11.04
N TYR A 101 2.49 -7.77 -11.16
CA TYR A 101 2.26 -6.67 -10.22
C TYR A 101 2.51 -5.31 -10.88
N PHE A 102 1.91 -4.27 -10.31
CA PHE A 102 2.16 -2.88 -10.63
C PHE A 102 2.37 -2.08 -9.35
N GLY A 103 3.46 -1.30 -9.30
CA GLY A 103 3.89 -0.57 -8.12
C GLY A 103 4.96 -1.31 -7.31
N ASN A 104 5.24 -0.82 -6.09
CA ASN A 104 6.21 -1.45 -5.20
C ASN A 104 5.54 -2.62 -4.45
N VAL A 105 5.99 -3.84 -4.72
CA VAL A 105 5.67 -4.99 -3.88
C VAL A 105 6.57 -4.92 -2.65
N GLU A 106 6.15 -4.23 -1.59
CA GLU A 106 6.97 -4.11 -0.37
C GLU A 106 7.21 -5.48 0.31
N LEU A 107 6.39 -6.48 -0.01
CA LEU A 107 6.48 -7.84 0.50
C LEU A 107 6.59 -8.84 -0.67
N ILE A 108 7.79 -9.39 -0.87
CA ILE A 108 8.08 -10.44 -1.89
C ILE A 108 7.31 -11.76 -1.62
N ASP A 109 6.48 -11.82 -0.57
CA ASP A 109 5.73 -13.00 -0.18
C ASP A 109 4.24 -12.85 -0.53
N ALA A 110 3.73 -13.66 -1.46
CA ALA A 110 2.31 -13.71 -1.85
C ALA A 110 1.42 -14.35 -0.76
N SER A 111 2.01 -14.93 0.30
CA SER A 111 1.28 -15.63 1.35
C SER A 111 0.37 -14.71 2.19
N TYR A 112 0.57 -13.39 2.16
CA TYR A 112 -0.35 -12.44 2.80
C TYR A 112 -1.77 -12.55 2.24
N ALA A 113 -1.94 -12.99 1.01
CA ALA A 113 -3.26 -13.22 0.41
C ALA A 113 -4.05 -14.35 1.10
N LYS A 114 -3.42 -15.21 1.90
CA LYS A 114 -4.07 -16.31 2.65
C LYS A 114 -5.06 -15.82 3.70
N VAL A 115 -4.97 -14.57 4.15
CA VAL A 115 -5.92 -14.01 5.11
C VAL A 115 -7.26 -13.66 4.46
N TYR A 116 -7.30 -13.55 3.13
CA TYR A 116 -8.49 -13.24 2.37
C TYR A 116 -9.11 -14.50 1.79
N ASN A 117 -10.43 -14.55 1.78
CA ASN A 117 -11.16 -15.66 1.19
C ASN A 117 -12.31 -15.15 0.32
N LYS A 118 -12.77 -16.00 -0.58
CA LYS A 118 -13.77 -15.65 -1.59
C LYS A 118 -15.20 -15.56 -1.05
N ASP A 119 -15.46 -16.13 0.12
CA ASP A 119 -16.79 -16.17 0.71
C ASP A 119 -17.10 -14.88 1.46
N GLU A 120 -16.19 -14.43 2.33
CA GLU A 120 -16.38 -13.28 3.19
C GLU A 120 -15.06 -12.62 3.59
N ASN A 121 -14.99 -11.29 3.52
CA ASN A 121 -13.89 -10.51 4.08
C ASN A 121 -14.48 -9.40 4.98
N VAL A 122 -14.17 -9.46 6.27
CA VAL A 122 -14.66 -8.48 7.25
C VAL A 122 -14.14 -7.09 6.89
N GLY A 123 -15.03 -6.09 6.86
CA GLY A 123 -14.66 -4.73 6.47
C GLY A 123 -14.73 -4.45 4.96
N TYR A 124 -15.30 -5.37 4.18
CA TYR A 124 -15.49 -5.20 2.73
C TYR A 124 -16.95 -5.38 2.33
N ASN A 125 -17.36 -4.63 1.32
CA ASN A 125 -18.61 -4.86 0.60
C ASN A 125 -18.36 -5.85 -0.52
N LYS A 126 -19.17 -6.91 -0.59
CA LYS A 126 -19.08 -7.95 -1.61
C LYS A 126 -20.00 -7.66 -2.79
N GLU A 127 -19.49 -7.82 -4.00
CA GLU A 127 -20.23 -7.79 -5.26
C GLU A 127 -19.82 -8.98 -6.13
N ILE A 128 -20.77 -9.54 -6.88
CA ILE A 128 -20.49 -10.60 -7.85
C ILE A 128 -20.88 -10.06 -9.22
N VAL A 129 -19.91 -10.06 -10.14
CA VAL A 129 -20.08 -9.68 -11.53
C VAL A 129 -19.79 -10.89 -12.40
N GLU A 130 -20.74 -11.28 -13.23
CA GLU A 130 -20.57 -12.34 -14.22
C GLU A 130 -20.41 -11.68 -15.59
N SER A 131 -19.31 -11.97 -16.29
CA SER A 131 -19.03 -11.42 -17.61
C SER A 131 -18.25 -12.43 -18.45
N GLY A 132 -18.81 -12.80 -19.60
CA GLY A 132 -18.27 -13.88 -20.43
C GLY A 132 -18.27 -15.20 -19.65
N ASP A 133 -17.19 -15.96 -19.76
CA ASP A 133 -16.98 -17.21 -19.02
C ASP A 133 -16.26 -16.99 -17.69
N TYR A 134 -16.40 -15.80 -17.10
CA TYR A 134 -15.74 -15.45 -15.86
C TYR A 134 -16.73 -14.94 -14.82
N ARG A 135 -16.48 -15.37 -13.58
CA ARG A 135 -17.13 -14.84 -12.40
C ARG A 135 -16.13 -14.05 -11.58
N PHE A 136 -16.39 -12.76 -11.44
CA PHE A 136 -15.62 -11.84 -10.63
C PHE A 136 -16.32 -11.67 -9.28
N THR A 137 -15.68 -12.13 -8.21
CA THR A 137 -16.13 -11.87 -6.84
C THR A 137 -15.30 -10.73 -6.28
N VAL A 138 -15.89 -9.53 -6.28
CA VAL A 138 -15.25 -8.27 -5.92
C VAL A 138 -15.55 -7.94 -4.47
N PHE A 139 -14.53 -7.52 -3.74
CA PHE A 139 -14.61 -6.96 -2.41
C PHE A 139 -14.01 -5.57 -2.41
N THR A 140 -14.78 -4.56 -2.07
CA THR A 140 -14.30 -3.17 -1.90
C THR A 140 -14.36 -2.80 -0.44
N ARG A 141 -13.28 -2.24 0.10
CA ARG A 141 -13.19 -1.82 1.49
C ARG A 141 -14.31 -0.83 1.85
N ASN A 142 -14.87 -0.96 3.07
CA ASN A 142 -15.98 -0.12 3.56
C ASN A 142 -15.55 1.01 4.52
N SER A 143 -14.25 1.14 4.78
CA SER A 143 -13.63 2.19 5.58
C SER A 143 -12.68 3.03 4.74
N GLU A 144 -12.19 4.13 5.30
CA GLU A 144 -11.05 4.85 4.72
C GLU A 144 -9.84 3.90 4.56
N GLY A 145 -9.07 4.13 3.51
CA GLY A 145 -7.86 3.36 3.20
C GLY A 145 -6.78 3.57 4.26
N ASP A 146 -5.96 2.54 4.48
CA ASP A 146 -4.78 2.54 5.34
C ASP A 146 -3.64 1.78 4.67
N ASP A 147 -2.48 1.72 5.34
CA ASP A 147 -1.29 1.07 4.82
C ASP A 147 -1.27 -0.46 5.11
N PHE A 148 -2.29 -0.98 5.79
CA PHE A 148 -2.30 -2.36 6.30
C PHE A 148 -3.24 -3.28 5.51
N HIS A 149 -4.28 -2.73 4.90
CA HIS A 149 -5.31 -3.49 4.20
C HIS A 149 -5.49 -2.95 2.78
N PRO A 150 -5.61 -3.85 1.78
CA PRO A 150 -5.88 -3.46 0.41
C PRO A 150 -7.25 -2.78 0.32
N ASP A 151 -7.38 -1.85 -0.61
CA ASP A 151 -8.66 -1.20 -0.83
C ASP A 151 -9.63 -2.09 -1.63
N PHE A 152 -9.11 -3.03 -2.44
CA PHE A 152 -9.92 -4.02 -3.16
C PHE A 152 -9.30 -5.43 -3.19
N LEU A 153 -10.19 -6.41 -3.33
CA LEU A 153 -9.89 -7.81 -3.67
C LEU A 153 -10.83 -8.23 -4.81
N CYS A 154 -10.32 -8.95 -5.80
CA CYS A 154 -11.15 -9.52 -6.85
C CYS A 154 -10.70 -10.95 -7.15
N PHE A 155 -11.53 -11.90 -6.76
CA PHE A 155 -11.35 -13.30 -7.11
C PHE A 155 -11.97 -13.54 -8.49
N VAL A 156 -11.19 -14.08 -9.42
CA VAL A 156 -11.62 -14.39 -10.78
C VAL A 156 -11.65 -15.90 -10.93
N ASP A 157 -12.85 -16.42 -11.17
CA ASP A 157 -13.04 -17.82 -11.53
C ASP A 157 -13.37 -17.94 -13.00
N TYR A 158 -12.71 -18.87 -13.68
CA TYR A 158 -13.20 -19.34 -14.97
C TYR A 158 -14.37 -20.31 -14.77
N THR A 159 -15.51 -20.00 -15.37
CA THR A 159 -16.74 -20.80 -15.30
C THR A 159 -17.05 -21.54 -16.60
N GLY A 160 -16.19 -21.44 -17.61
CA GLY A 160 -16.33 -22.19 -18.85
C GLY A 160 -15.86 -23.65 -18.72
N GLY A 161 -16.23 -24.48 -19.69
CA GLY A 161 -15.96 -25.93 -19.67
C GLY A 161 -14.65 -26.37 -20.34
N ASP A 162 -14.15 -25.61 -21.32
CA ASP A 162 -13.11 -26.07 -22.25
C ASP A 162 -11.81 -25.26 -22.05
N MET A 163 -11.05 -25.57 -21.00
CA MET A 163 -9.82 -24.82 -20.67
C MET A 163 -8.63 -25.11 -21.60
N GLU A 164 -8.57 -26.27 -22.23
CA GLU A 164 -7.40 -26.72 -23.01
C GLU A 164 -7.34 -26.13 -24.43
N GLU A 165 -8.45 -25.61 -24.95
CA GLU A 165 -8.56 -25.11 -26.33
C GLU A 165 -8.22 -23.62 -26.46
N TYR A 166 -8.05 -22.92 -25.33
CA TYR A 166 -7.89 -21.47 -25.31
C TYR A 166 -6.65 -21.03 -24.56
N MET A 167 -6.06 -19.96 -25.07
CA MET A 167 -5.06 -19.17 -24.38
C MET A 167 -5.70 -17.95 -23.76
N CYS A 168 -5.25 -17.59 -22.56
CA CYS A 168 -5.79 -16.50 -21.78
C CYS A 168 -4.83 -15.31 -21.76
N TYR A 169 -5.33 -14.16 -22.17
CA TYR A 169 -4.68 -12.86 -22.04
C TYR A 169 -5.41 -12.08 -20.96
N SER A 170 -4.72 -11.78 -19.87
CA SER A 170 -5.26 -10.98 -18.78
C SER A 170 -4.63 -9.59 -18.82
N LYS A 171 -5.47 -8.57 -18.85
CA LYS A 171 -5.08 -7.16 -18.83
C LYS A 171 -5.71 -6.50 -17.63
N ALA A 172 -4.90 -5.84 -16.80
CA ALA A 172 -5.41 -5.11 -15.65
C ALA A 172 -4.71 -3.78 -15.46
N GLY A 173 -5.45 -2.78 -15.00
CA GLY A 173 -4.94 -1.42 -14.99
C GLY A 173 -5.84 -0.38 -14.38
N PHE A 174 -5.24 0.77 -14.09
CA PHE A 174 -5.92 1.93 -13.51
C PHE A 174 -6.43 2.83 -14.62
N GLN A 175 -7.61 3.40 -14.39
CA GLN A 175 -8.20 4.43 -15.25
C GLN A 175 -8.82 5.52 -14.38
N SER A 176 -8.58 6.78 -14.72
CA SER A 176 -9.31 7.90 -14.12
C SER A 176 -10.80 7.83 -14.51
N ILE A 177 -11.69 8.08 -13.56
CA ILE A 177 -13.14 8.15 -13.83
C ILE A 177 -13.46 9.40 -14.67
N ASP A 178 -12.68 10.47 -14.49
CA ASP A 178 -12.91 11.77 -15.13
C ASP A 178 -12.13 11.98 -16.43
N SER A 179 -11.10 11.16 -16.71
CA SER A 179 -10.32 11.22 -17.95
C SER A 179 -10.21 9.84 -18.62
N LYS A 180 -10.43 9.80 -19.95
CA LYS A 180 -10.25 8.56 -20.72
C LYS A 180 -8.78 8.25 -21.02
N ASP A 181 -7.88 9.18 -20.75
CA ASP A 181 -6.55 9.23 -21.37
C ASP A 181 -5.44 8.58 -20.51
N ASP A 182 -5.66 8.35 -19.21
CA ASP A 182 -4.66 7.72 -18.33
C ASP A 182 -4.98 6.26 -18.09
N GLN A 183 -4.46 5.39 -18.96
CA GLN A 183 -4.62 3.95 -18.87
C GLN A 183 -3.25 3.28 -18.70
N PHE A 184 -2.92 2.89 -17.47
CA PHE A 184 -1.75 2.03 -17.22
C PHE A 184 -2.21 0.59 -17.10
N TYR A 185 -2.00 -0.18 -18.16
CA TYR A 185 -2.28 -1.61 -18.16
C TYR A 185 -0.98 -2.42 -18.09
N GLY A 186 -0.94 -3.38 -17.16
CA GLY A 186 -0.09 -4.56 -17.32
C GLY A 186 -0.89 -5.64 -18.05
N GLU A 187 -0.32 -6.22 -19.10
CA GLU A 187 -0.86 -7.40 -19.77
C GLU A 187 0.05 -8.60 -19.49
N SER A 188 -0.56 -9.74 -19.17
CA SER A 188 0.11 -11.03 -19.05
C SER A 188 -0.65 -12.09 -19.83
N SER A 189 0.07 -12.99 -20.49
CA SER A 189 -0.49 -14.11 -21.25
C SER A 189 -0.09 -15.46 -20.65
N GLY A 190 -0.94 -16.47 -20.83
CA GLY A 190 -0.66 -17.84 -20.41
C GLY A 190 -1.87 -18.76 -20.54
N TYR A 191 -1.74 -19.98 -20.03
CA TYR A 191 -2.87 -20.90 -19.93
C TYR A 191 -3.95 -20.34 -18.99
N ILE A 192 -5.21 -20.74 -19.22
CA ILE A 192 -6.31 -20.40 -18.34
C ILE A 192 -5.97 -20.84 -16.91
N LYS A 193 -5.92 -19.86 -16.01
CA LYS A 193 -5.83 -20.11 -14.56
C LYS A 193 -7.24 -20.16 -14.02
N SER A 194 -7.55 -21.23 -13.28
CA SER A 194 -8.90 -21.46 -12.76
C SER A 194 -9.30 -20.46 -11.68
N ASN A 195 -8.35 -20.04 -10.84
CA ASN A 195 -8.58 -19.14 -9.72
C ASN A 195 -7.45 -18.09 -9.62
N LEU A 196 -7.78 -16.82 -9.88
CA LEU A 196 -6.87 -15.69 -9.70
C LEU A 196 -7.37 -14.76 -8.60
N LEU A 197 -6.44 -14.13 -7.88
CA LEU A 197 -6.73 -13.00 -6.99
C LEU A 197 -6.02 -11.75 -7.49
N TYR A 198 -6.80 -10.72 -7.82
CA TYR A 198 -6.33 -9.35 -7.97
C TYR A 198 -6.51 -8.63 -6.65
N ILE A 199 -5.43 -8.07 -6.12
CA ILE A 199 -5.40 -7.43 -4.80
C ILE A 199 -4.61 -6.13 -4.90
N GLY A 200 -5.12 -5.05 -4.33
CA GLY A 200 -4.46 -3.77 -4.51
C GLY A 200 -5.15 -2.60 -3.82
N ASN A 201 -4.64 -1.42 -4.13
CA ASN A 201 -5.09 -0.14 -3.61
C ASN A 201 -5.48 0.78 -4.77
N LEU A 202 -6.42 1.69 -4.50
CA LEU A 202 -7.01 2.56 -5.52
C LEU A 202 -7.17 3.97 -4.99
N ASP A 203 -6.66 4.94 -5.73
CA ASP A 203 -6.85 6.35 -5.43
C ASP A 203 -8.30 6.79 -5.68
N LYS A 204 -8.74 7.82 -4.94
CA LYS A 204 -10.07 8.41 -5.13
C LYS A 204 -10.21 8.94 -6.56
N GLY A 205 -11.34 8.64 -7.20
CA GLY A 205 -11.60 9.06 -8.58
C GLY A 205 -10.93 8.18 -9.64
N CYS A 206 -10.29 7.09 -9.25
CA CYS A 206 -9.82 6.05 -10.16
C CYS A 206 -10.75 4.83 -10.12
N GLN A 207 -10.72 4.05 -11.21
CA GLN A 207 -11.28 2.71 -11.31
C GLN A 207 -10.18 1.73 -11.69
N PHE A 208 -10.28 0.49 -11.19
CA PHE A 208 -9.41 -0.59 -11.58
C PHE A 208 -10.15 -1.53 -12.55
N ASN A 209 -9.62 -1.70 -13.74
CA ASN A 209 -10.23 -2.53 -14.77
C ASN A 209 -9.48 -3.85 -14.87
N ILE A 210 -10.23 -4.94 -15.01
CA ILE A 210 -9.69 -6.27 -15.34
C ILE A 210 -10.42 -6.75 -16.60
N THR A 211 -9.65 -7.15 -17.60
CA THR A 211 -10.11 -7.77 -18.83
C THR A 211 -9.45 -9.13 -18.99
N MET A 212 -10.26 -10.15 -19.27
CA MET A 212 -9.83 -11.51 -19.53
C MET A 212 -10.27 -11.88 -20.95
N SER A 213 -9.31 -12.07 -21.84
CA SER A 213 -9.52 -12.38 -23.25
C SER A 213 -9.11 -13.82 -23.54
N LEU A 214 -10.03 -14.63 -24.08
CA LEU A 214 -9.76 -16.00 -24.49
C LEU A 214 -9.64 -16.09 -26.00
N LEU A 215 -8.47 -16.52 -26.46
CA LEU A 215 -8.17 -16.72 -27.87
C LEU A 215 -8.10 -18.22 -28.14
N ASN A 216 -8.73 -18.66 -29.22
CA ASN A 216 -8.47 -19.98 -29.79
C ASN A 216 -7.23 -19.91 -30.70
N GLU A 217 -6.80 -21.04 -31.27
CA GLU A 217 -5.63 -21.12 -32.16
C GLU A 217 -5.68 -20.10 -33.31
N ASP A 218 -6.82 -19.96 -33.99
CA ASP A 218 -6.99 -18.99 -35.08
C ASP A 218 -6.92 -17.53 -34.59
N GLY A 219 -7.48 -17.25 -33.41
CA GLY A 219 -7.40 -15.95 -32.75
C GLY A 219 -5.96 -15.58 -32.38
N GLU A 220 -5.20 -16.53 -31.81
CA GLU A 220 -3.79 -16.33 -31.48
C GLU A 220 -2.94 -16.02 -32.71
N ILE A 221 -3.10 -16.80 -33.79
CA ILE A 221 -2.36 -16.57 -35.04
C ILE A 221 -2.63 -15.16 -35.56
N LYS A 222 -3.91 -14.73 -35.60
CA LYS A 222 -4.28 -13.40 -36.08
C LYS A 222 -3.77 -12.29 -35.19
N TYR A 223 -3.80 -12.48 -33.87
CA TYR A 223 -3.28 -11.52 -32.91
C TYR A 223 -1.77 -11.36 -33.07
N ASP A 224 -1.03 -12.46 -33.18
CA ASP A 224 0.42 -12.46 -33.41
C ASP A 224 0.80 -11.79 -34.73
N GLU A 225 0.08 -12.08 -35.82
CA GLU A 225 0.27 -11.43 -37.11
C GLU A 225 0.07 -9.91 -37.03
N ALA A 226 -0.99 -9.48 -36.34
CA ALA A 226 -1.29 -8.07 -36.14
C ALA A 226 -0.24 -7.37 -35.25
N MET A 227 0.21 -8.02 -34.17
CA MET A 227 1.29 -7.53 -33.32
C MET A 227 2.58 -7.37 -34.12
N GLN A 228 2.98 -8.38 -34.90
CA GLN A 228 4.17 -8.30 -35.76
C GLN A 228 4.06 -7.20 -36.81
N GLN A 229 2.87 -6.98 -37.38
CA GLN A 229 2.64 -5.90 -38.33
C GLN A 229 2.76 -4.53 -37.67
N ALA A 230 2.16 -4.35 -36.48
CA ALA A 230 2.28 -3.11 -35.70
C ALA A 230 3.75 -2.79 -35.36
N TYR A 231 4.54 -3.78 -34.95
CA TYR A 231 5.99 -3.62 -34.72
C TYR A 231 6.76 -3.20 -35.98
N LYS A 232 6.37 -3.68 -37.17
CA LYS A 232 7.00 -3.29 -38.44
C LYS A 232 6.63 -1.87 -38.85
N GLU A 233 5.42 -1.43 -38.52
CA GLU A 233 4.90 -0.10 -38.89
C GLU A 233 5.37 1.02 -37.95
N ASP A 234 5.80 0.69 -36.73
CA ASP A 234 6.35 1.62 -35.71
C ASP A 234 5.45 2.85 -35.45
N LYS A 235 4.13 2.63 -35.42
CA LYS A 235 3.13 3.69 -35.22
C LYS A 235 2.78 3.92 -33.75
N GLY A 236 3.30 3.11 -32.83
CA GLY A 236 3.00 3.18 -31.39
C GLY A 236 1.59 2.72 -31.00
N GLU A 237 0.76 2.30 -31.96
CA GLU A 237 -0.54 1.68 -31.74
C GLU A 237 -0.41 0.16 -31.87
N PHE A 238 -0.81 -0.57 -30.84
CA PHE A 238 -0.77 -2.03 -30.81
C PHE A 238 -2.19 -2.58 -30.73
N PRO A 239 -2.49 -3.69 -31.42
CA PRO A 239 -3.80 -4.35 -31.34
C PRO A 239 -4.09 -4.79 -29.90
N ASP A 240 -5.36 -4.77 -29.50
CA ASP A 240 -5.80 -5.32 -28.22
C ASP A 240 -6.19 -6.80 -28.40
N SER A 241 -5.74 -7.68 -27.50
CA SER A 241 -6.07 -9.11 -27.53
C SER A 241 -7.58 -9.35 -27.48
N GLU A 242 -8.35 -8.42 -26.92
CA GLU A 242 -9.81 -8.43 -26.94
C GLU A 242 -10.40 -8.49 -28.37
N GLU A 243 -9.78 -7.83 -29.36
CA GLU A 243 -10.30 -7.76 -30.73
C GLU A 243 -10.26 -9.13 -31.45
N TYR A 244 -9.43 -10.04 -30.96
CA TYR A 244 -9.19 -11.37 -31.51
C TYR A 244 -9.77 -12.49 -30.64
N ALA A 245 -10.31 -12.13 -29.47
CA ALA A 245 -10.84 -13.07 -28.50
C ALA A 245 -12.18 -13.65 -28.95
N VAL A 246 -12.35 -14.95 -28.75
CA VAL A 246 -13.65 -15.62 -28.92
C VAL A 246 -14.58 -15.38 -27.73
N LYS A 247 -14.00 -15.08 -26.56
CA LYS A 247 -14.74 -14.76 -25.32
C LYS A 247 -13.99 -13.72 -24.51
N VAL A 248 -14.74 -12.80 -23.91
CA VAL A 248 -14.19 -11.69 -23.14
C VAL A 248 -14.96 -11.54 -21.82
N GLY A 249 -14.22 -11.51 -20.71
CA GLY A 249 -14.74 -11.16 -19.40
C GLY A 249 -14.18 -9.83 -18.92
N LYS A 250 -15.03 -8.97 -18.34
CA LYS A 250 -14.62 -7.65 -17.85
C LYS A 250 -15.24 -7.33 -16.51
N VAL A 251 -14.47 -6.60 -15.69
CA VAL A 251 -14.99 -5.94 -14.49
C VAL A 251 -14.26 -4.62 -14.26
N SER A 252 -15.00 -3.62 -13.78
CA SER A 252 -14.47 -2.34 -13.32
C SER A 252 -14.77 -2.19 -11.84
N ILE A 253 -13.73 -2.00 -11.04
CA ILE A 253 -13.81 -1.86 -9.58
C ILE A 253 -13.67 -0.39 -9.23
N ILE A 254 -14.66 0.13 -8.50
CA ILE A 254 -14.70 1.52 -8.03
C ILE A 254 -14.92 1.50 -6.52
N ILE A 255 -14.15 2.30 -5.80
CA ILE A 255 -14.31 2.47 -4.35
C ILE A 255 -15.19 3.69 -4.11
N LYS A 256 -16.24 3.50 -3.30
CA LYS A 256 -17.24 4.51 -2.98
C LYS A 256 -16.90 5.29 -1.73
#